data_AF-A0A0J8GTL0-F1
#
_entry.id   AF-A0A0J8GTL0-F1
#
_cell.length_a   1.000
_cell.length_b   1.000
_cell.length_c   1.000
_cell.angle_alpha   90.00
_cell.angle_beta   90.00
_cell.angle_gamma   90.00
#
_symmetry.space_group_name_H-M   'P 1'
#
loop_
_entity.id
_entity.type
_entity.pdbx_description
1 polymer ?
#
loop_
_entity_poly.entity_id
_entity_poly.type
_entity_poly.pdbx_seq_one_letter_code
_entity_poly.pdbx_strand_id
1 'polypeptide(L)'
;MPNDKYQKDIKKLITNTLDITPKQLNSLVELITLTNQFIHDDKDLNRDLSLLEDLSELDVQDNACMAYCLDKLIDKIEKYESTKNLTPNQKLVILMKQTKTKQKELSHIVPQSIISELVNGKRQLTIRHIKEFAQYFKVDPSFFINT
;
A
#
# COMPACT_ATOMS: atom_id res chain seq x y z
N MET A 1 -13.01 10.43 21.97
CA MET A 1 -11.94 9.75 22.73
C MET A 1 -12.15 8.24 22.56
N PRO A 2 -11.14 7.46 22.14
CA PRO A 2 -11.28 6.02 22.00
C PRO A 2 -11.56 5.41 23.39
N ASN A 3 -12.59 4.57 23.47
CA ASN A 3 -13.18 4.07 24.70
C ASN A 3 -12.24 3.05 25.39
N ASP A 4 -11.73 3.38 26.58
CA ASP A 4 -10.75 2.62 27.39
C ASP A 4 -11.13 1.15 27.60
N LYS A 5 -12.42 0.83 27.51
CA LYS A 5 -12.95 -0.54 27.58
C LYS A 5 -12.34 -1.44 26.51
N TYR A 6 -12.24 -0.97 25.26
CA TYR A 6 -11.68 -1.74 24.16
C TYR A 6 -10.17 -1.92 24.30
N GLN A 7 -9.44 -0.94 24.83
CA GLN A 7 -8.00 -1.10 25.04
C GLN A 7 -7.70 -2.23 26.04
N LYS A 8 -8.49 -2.34 27.11
CA LYS A 8 -8.31 -3.38 28.13
C LYS A 8 -8.67 -4.77 27.59
N ASP A 9 -9.74 -4.86 26.80
CA ASP A 9 -10.18 -6.10 26.16
C ASP A 9 -9.20 -6.55 25.06
N ILE A 10 -8.68 -5.62 24.25
CA ILE A 10 -7.63 -5.87 23.25
C ILE A 10 -6.34 -6.32 23.94
N LYS A 11 -5.91 -5.65 25.02
CA LYS A 11 -4.70 -6.03 25.76
C LYS A 11 -4.82 -7.44 26.33
N LYS A 12 -6.00 -7.80 26.85
CA LYS A 12 -6.30 -9.13 27.39
C LYS A 12 -6.38 -10.21 26.30
N LEU A 13 -6.86 -9.86 25.10
CA LEU A 13 -6.87 -10.74 23.93
C LEU A 13 -5.43 -10.97 23.41
N ILE A 14 -4.62 -9.91 23.32
CA ILE A 14 -3.22 -10.02 22.90
C ILE A 14 -2.40 -10.87 23.89
N THR A 15 -2.58 -10.68 25.20
CA THR A 15 -1.79 -11.40 26.21
C THR A 15 -2.22 -12.84 26.44
N ASN A 16 -3.47 -13.21 26.13
CA ASN A 16 -3.99 -14.56 26.40
C ASN A 16 -4.10 -15.44 25.15
N THR A 17 -4.00 -14.88 23.95
CA THR A 17 -4.23 -15.61 22.70
C THR A 17 -2.97 -15.76 21.85
N LEU A 18 -1.91 -15.00 22.15
CA LEU A 18 -0.60 -15.14 21.51
C LEU A 18 0.43 -15.30 22.64
N ASP A 19 0.95 -16.51 22.82
CA ASP A 19 2.02 -16.80 23.79
C ASP A 19 3.37 -16.25 23.27
N ILE A 20 3.47 -14.93 23.19
CA ILE A 20 4.62 -14.18 22.65
C ILE A 20 5.24 -13.30 23.73
N THR A 21 6.55 -13.44 23.86
CA THR A 21 7.37 -12.59 24.71
C THR A 21 7.33 -11.12 24.26
N PRO A 22 7.62 -10.15 25.15
CA PRO A 22 7.70 -8.73 24.76
C PRO A 22 8.68 -8.46 23.61
N LYS A 23 9.76 -9.25 23.51
CA LYS A 23 10.73 -9.17 22.42
C LYS A 23 10.09 -9.60 21.08
N GLN A 24 9.36 -10.72 21.08
CA GLN A 24 8.64 -11.19 19.90
C GLN A 24 7.50 -10.25 19.49
N LEU A 25 6.84 -9.61 20.46
CA LEU A 25 5.83 -8.59 20.19
C LEU A 25 6.42 -7.38 19.44
N ASN A 26 7.59 -6.89 19.86
CA ASN A 26 8.26 -5.79 19.17
C ASN A 26 8.66 -6.17 17.74
N SER A 27 9.23 -7.36 17.54
CA SER A 27 9.56 -7.87 16.21
C SER A 27 8.33 -8.03 15.31
N LEU A 28 7.21 -8.49 15.88
CA LEU A 28 5.95 -8.62 15.14
C LEU A 28 5.38 -7.26 14.74
N VAL A 29 5.41 -6.27 15.63
CA VAL A 29 4.97 -4.90 15.32
C VAL A 29 5.85 -4.28 14.23
N GLU A 30 7.16 -4.49 14.30
CA GLU A 30 8.10 -4.03 13.29
C GLU A 30 7.82 -4.69 11.93
N LEU A 31 7.66 -6.01 11.89
CA LEU A 31 7.31 -6.76 10.68
C LEU A 31 5.99 -6.27 10.05
N ILE A 32 4.94 -6.11 10.86
CA ILE A 32 3.66 -5.57 10.41
C ILE A 32 3.81 -4.14 9.88
N THR A 33 4.69 -3.35 10.48
CA THR A 33 4.94 -1.97 10.03
C THR A 33 5.64 -1.98 8.67
N LEU A 34 6.70 -2.78 8.49
CA LEU A 34 7.47 -2.86 7.25
C LEU A 34 6.63 -3.41 6.08
N THR A 35 5.79 -4.42 6.34
CA THR A 35 4.89 -5.01 5.33
C THR A 35 3.77 -4.07 4.90
N ASN A 36 3.38 -3.09 5.74
CA ASN A 36 2.30 -2.14 5.43
C ASN A 36 2.78 -0.78 4.87
N GLN A 37 4.09 -0.50 4.88
CA GLN A 37 4.63 0.72 4.26
C GLN A 37 4.51 0.65 2.72
N PHE A 38 4.45 1.78 2.03
CA PHE A 38 4.54 1.81 0.56
C PHE A 38 6.01 1.73 0.11
N ILE A 39 6.26 1.25 -1.11
CA ILE A 39 7.56 1.36 -1.76
C ILE A 39 7.56 2.67 -2.55
N HIS A 40 8.46 3.59 -2.22
CA HIS A 40 8.54 4.89 -2.89
C HIS A 40 9.67 4.96 -3.90
N ASP A 41 10.76 4.28 -3.62
CA ASP A 41 11.99 4.31 -4.39
C ASP A 41 12.70 2.94 -4.38
N ASP A 42 13.85 2.89 -5.02
CA ASP A 42 14.67 1.68 -5.10
C ASP A 42 15.30 1.28 -3.77
N LYS A 43 15.44 2.22 -2.82
CA LYS A 43 15.94 1.91 -1.48
C LYS A 43 14.88 1.15 -0.69
N ASP A 44 13.63 1.57 -0.76
CA ASP A 44 12.51 0.84 -0.17
C ASP A 44 12.35 -0.54 -0.82
N LEU A 45 12.48 -0.63 -2.15
CA LEU A 45 12.42 -1.89 -2.87
C LEU A 45 13.50 -2.86 -2.40
N ASN A 46 14.75 -2.41 -2.33
CA ASN A 46 15.86 -3.23 -1.87
C ASN A 46 15.68 -3.68 -0.41
N ARG A 47 15.16 -2.80 0.46
CA ARG A 47 14.82 -3.17 1.85
C ARG A 47 13.79 -4.28 1.90
N ASP A 48 12.73 -4.19 1.10
CA ASP A 48 11.66 -5.19 1.08
C ASP A 48 12.07 -6.50 0.40
N LEU A 49 12.93 -6.45 -0.63
CA LEU A 49 13.52 -7.65 -1.24
C LEU A 49 14.42 -8.40 -0.25
N SER A 50 15.27 -7.68 0.50
CA SER A 50 16.09 -8.28 1.56
C SER A 50 15.23 -8.92 2.64
N LEU A 51 14.14 -8.24 3.06
CA LEU A 51 13.20 -8.81 4.02
C LEU A 51 12.49 -10.05 3.46
N LEU A 52 12.14 -10.06 2.17
CA LEU A 52 11.52 -11.22 1.52
C LEU A 52 12.46 -12.42 1.53
N GLU A 53 13.74 -12.20 1.20
CA GLU A 53 14.78 -13.23 1.26
C GLU A 53 14.91 -13.79 2.68
N ASP A 54 15.12 -12.94 3.68
CA ASP A 54 15.23 -13.32 5.09
C ASP A 54 14.01 -14.13 5.59
N LEU A 55 12.79 -13.72 5.21
CA LEU A 55 11.56 -14.39 5.62
C LEU A 55 11.33 -15.71 4.86
N SER A 56 11.82 -15.83 3.63
CA SER A 56 11.67 -17.03 2.81
C SER A 56 12.55 -18.19 3.26
N GLU A 57 13.65 -17.89 3.96
CA GLU A 57 14.52 -18.89 4.58
C GLU A 57 13.91 -19.54 5.83
N LEU A 58 12.88 -18.91 6.41
CA LEU A 58 12.19 -19.42 7.59
C LEU A 58 11.17 -20.50 7.21
N ASP A 59 11.08 -21.57 8.00
CA ASP A 59 10.04 -22.58 7.81
C ASP A 59 8.66 -22.01 8.20
N VAL A 60 7.87 -21.69 7.17
CA VAL A 60 6.56 -21.06 7.27
C VAL A 60 5.40 -22.04 7.20
N GLN A 61 5.64 -23.35 7.02
CA GLN A 61 4.56 -24.34 6.80
C GLN A 61 3.50 -24.34 7.91
N ASP A 62 3.90 -24.07 9.15
CA ASP A 62 3.00 -24.07 10.31
C ASP A 62 2.77 -22.68 10.92
N ASN A 63 3.21 -21.60 10.26
CA ASN A 63 3.07 -20.23 10.78
C ASN A 63 2.23 -19.34 9.86
N ALA A 64 0.91 -19.35 10.09
CA ALA A 64 -0.06 -18.58 9.32
C ALA A 64 0.22 -17.06 9.32
N CYS A 65 0.78 -16.51 10.40
CA CYS A 65 1.11 -15.09 10.47
C CYS A 65 2.28 -14.75 9.53
N MET A 66 3.28 -15.62 9.48
CA MET A 66 4.45 -15.43 8.63
C MET A 66 4.13 -15.65 7.16
N ALA A 67 3.34 -16.69 6.83
CA ALA A 67 2.82 -16.90 5.48
C ALA A 67 2.04 -15.66 4.99
N TYR A 68 1.17 -15.09 5.84
CA TYR A 68 0.46 -13.86 5.52
C TYR A 68 1.39 -12.66 5.29
N CYS A 69 2.44 -12.51 6.12
CA CYS A 69 3.41 -11.43 5.96
C CYS A 69 4.19 -11.56 4.64
N LEU A 70 4.59 -12.78 4.27
CA LEU A 70 5.23 -13.08 2.99
C LEU A 70 4.33 -12.71 1.81
N ASP A 71 3.08 -13.19 1.81
CA ASP A 71 2.10 -12.86 0.76
C ASP A 71 1.93 -11.35 0.60
N LYS A 72 1.82 -10.61 1.72
CA LYS A 72 1.68 -9.15 1.70
C LYS A 72 2.92 -8.44 1.16
N LEU A 73 4.11 -8.96 1.49
CA LEU A 73 5.37 -8.41 1.01
C LEU A 73 5.56 -8.65 -0.49
N ILE A 74 5.20 -9.84 -0.98
CA ILE A 74 5.18 -10.20 -2.40
C ILE A 74 4.21 -9.29 -3.16
N ASP A 75 2.94 -9.22 -2.72
CA ASP A 75 1.91 -8.35 -3.32
C ASP A 75 2.40 -6.89 -3.44
N LYS A 76 3.08 -6.41 -2.40
CA LYS A 76 3.61 -5.04 -2.33
C LYS A 76 4.73 -4.82 -3.34
N ILE A 77 5.70 -5.74 -3.43
CA ILE A 77 6.81 -5.66 -4.38
C ILE A 77 6.30 -5.72 -5.82
N GLU A 78 5.46 -6.72 -6.16
CA GLU A 78 4.91 -6.87 -7.50
C GLU A 78 4.11 -5.63 -7.94
N LYS A 79 3.33 -5.05 -7.03
CA LYS A 79 2.57 -3.83 -7.29
C LYS A 79 3.50 -2.63 -7.56
N TYR A 80 4.60 -2.51 -6.84
CA TYR A 80 5.58 -1.45 -7.11
C TYR A 80 6.23 -1.66 -8.48
N GLU A 81 6.78 -2.84 -8.75
CA GLU A 81 7.50 -3.12 -9.99
C GLU A 81 6.62 -2.96 -11.24
N SER A 82 5.38 -3.45 -11.18
CA SER A 82 4.41 -3.30 -12.28
C SER A 82 4.02 -1.85 -12.55
N THR A 83 4.25 -0.93 -11.59
CA THR A 83 3.90 0.48 -11.71
C THR A 83 5.10 1.44 -11.75
N LYS A 84 6.32 0.96 -11.48
CA LYS A 84 7.55 1.75 -11.37
C LYS A 84 7.80 2.61 -12.62
N ASN A 85 7.71 2.01 -13.80
CA ASN A 85 8.00 2.69 -15.07
C ASN A 85 6.80 3.42 -15.69
N LEU A 86 5.68 3.52 -14.95
CA LEU A 86 4.47 4.15 -15.45
C LEU A 86 4.45 5.64 -15.11
N THR A 87 4.08 6.44 -16.09
CA THR A 87 3.78 7.86 -15.87
C THR A 87 2.60 8.01 -14.89
N PRO A 88 2.51 9.13 -14.15
CA PRO A 88 1.36 9.42 -13.29
C PRO A 88 0.01 9.23 -14.02
N ASN A 89 -0.05 9.62 -15.29
CA ASN A 89 -1.24 9.49 -16.13
C ASN A 89 -1.61 8.03 -16.41
N GLN A 90 -0.64 7.16 -16.69
CA GLN A 90 -0.87 5.73 -16.85
C GLN A 90 -1.33 5.09 -15.52
N LYS A 91 -0.75 5.51 -14.39
CA LYS A 91 -1.17 5.08 -13.06
C LYS A 91 -2.62 5.46 -12.76
N LEU A 92 -3.06 6.66 -13.14
CA LEU A 92 -4.48 7.05 -13.07
C LEU A 92 -5.38 6.13 -13.90
N VAL A 93 -4.98 5.78 -15.12
CA VAL A 93 -5.75 4.88 -15.99
C VAL A 93 -5.88 3.48 -15.38
N ILE A 94 -4.83 2.98 -14.73
CA ILE A 94 -4.87 1.69 -14.01
C ILE A 94 -5.87 1.75 -12.87
N LEU A 95 -5.81 2.79 -12.02
CA LEU A 95 -6.75 2.95 -10.90
C LEU A 95 -8.19 2.96 -11.42
N MET A 96 -8.48 3.73 -12.47
CA MET A 96 -9.80 3.74 -13.09
C MET A 96 -10.26 2.37 -13.58
N LYS A 97 -9.36 1.57 -14.17
CA LYS A 97 -9.69 0.21 -14.63
C LYS A 97 -9.96 -0.72 -13.44
N GLN A 98 -9.12 -0.68 -12.41
CA GLN A 98 -9.23 -1.53 -11.22
C GLN A 98 -10.53 -1.26 -10.45
N THR A 99 -10.90 0.02 -10.30
CA THR A 99 -12.12 0.42 -9.60
C THR A 99 -13.36 0.50 -10.50
N LYS A 100 -13.22 0.18 -11.79
CA LYS A 100 -14.27 0.33 -12.83
C LYS A 100 -14.85 1.76 -12.90
N THR A 101 -14.05 2.76 -12.52
CA THR A 101 -14.45 4.16 -12.50
C THR A 101 -14.44 4.76 -13.91
N LYS A 102 -15.54 5.40 -14.28
CA LYS A 102 -15.70 6.10 -15.56
C LYS A 102 -15.18 7.54 -15.44
N GLN A 103 -14.68 8.11 -16.54
CA GLN A 103 -14.20 9.51 -16.57
C GLN A 103 -15.26 10.50 -16.03
N LYS A 104 -16.54 10.30 -16.38
CA LYS A 104 -17.64 11.17 -15.94
C LYS A 104 -17.81 11.20 -14.42
N GLU A 105 -17.42 10.15 -13.70
CA GLU A 105 -17.54 10.12 -12.24
C GLU A 105 -16.49 11.00 -11.58
N LEU A 106 -15.36 11.23 -12.24
CA LEU A 106 -14.27 12.07 -11.76
C LEU A 106 -14.48 13.57 -12.06
N SER A 107 -15.60 13.94 -12.72
CA SER A 107 -15.90 15.33 -13.13
C SER A 107 -15.90 16.35 -11.99
N HIS A 108 -16.14 15.88 -10.76
CA HIS A 108 -16.17 16.69 -9.54
C HIS A 108 -14.76 17.10 -9.07
N ILE A 109 -13.71 16.41 -9.54
CA ILE A 109 -12.30 16.72 -9.28
C ILE A 109 -11.81 17.69 -10.36
N VAL A 110 -12.01 17.31 -11.61
CA VAL A 110 -11.58 18.08 -12.77
C VAL A 110 -12.62 17.97 -13.90
N PRO A 111 -12.82 19.02 -14.72
CA PRO A 111 -13.74 18.99 -15.85
C PRO A 111 -13.50 17.80 -16.79
N GLN A 112 -14.58 17.26 -17.36
CA GLN A 112 -14.54 16.08 -18.24
C GLN A 112 -13.56 16.24 -19.43
N SER A 113 -13.42 17.44 -19.99
CA SER A 113 -12.44 17.72 -21.06
C SER A 113 -11.01 17.52 -20.57
N ILE A 114 -10.69 18.00 -19.37
CA ILE A 114 -9.38 17.85 -18.73
C ILE A 114 -9.11 16.39 -18.40
N ILE A 115 -10.10 15.64 -17.90
CA ILE A 115 -9.93 14.20 -17.64
C ILE A 115 -9.58 13.43 -18.90
N SER A 116 -10.24 13.75 -20.01
CA SER A 116 -9.92 13.14 -21.30
C SER A 116 -8.48 13.43 -21.71
N GLU A 117 -8.01 14.68 -21.55
CA GLU A 117 -6.62 15.04 -21.84
C GLU A 117 -5.62 14.31 -20.93
N LEU A 118 -5.92 14.18 -19.63
CA LEU A 118 -5.09 13.45 -18.67
C LEU A 118 -5.03 11.96 -19.02
N VAL A 119 -6.16 11.30 -19.24
CA VAL A 119 -6.22 9.86 -19.57
C VAL A 119 -5.51 9.54 -20.89
N ASN A 120 -5.57 10.45 -21.86
CA ASN A 120 -4.88 10.31 -23.15
C ASN A 120 -3.42 10.79 -23.13
N GLY A 121 -2.90 11.27 -22.00
CA GLY A 121 -1.53 11.77 -21.88
C GLY A 121 -1.25 13.09 -22.60
N LYS A 122 -2.28 13.80 -23.07
CA LYS A 122 -2.15 15.13 -23.70
C LYS A 122 -1.82 16.23 -22.69
N ARG A 123 -2.16 16.00 -21.42
CA ARG A 123 -1.87 16.90 -20.30
C ARG A 123 -1.23 16.10 -19.17
N GLN A 124 -0.21 16.64 -18.51
CA GLN A 124 0.42 16.02 -17.35
C GLN A 124 -0.41 16.24 -16.08
N LEU A 125 -0.40 15.25 -15.18
CA LEU A 125 -0.94 15.43 -13.83
C LEU A 125 -0.12 16.46 -13.06
N THR A 126 -0.80 17.39 -12.40
CA THR A 126 -0.18 18.33 -11.45
C THR A 126 -0.17 17.71 -10.06
N ILE A 127 0.65 18.25 -9.15
CA ILE A 127 0.66 17.83 -7.74
C ILE A 127 -0.74 17.97 -7.11
N ARG A 128 -1.51 19.00 -7.49
CA ARG A 128 -2.89 19.15 -7.03
C ARG A 128 -3.77 17.99 -7.50
N HIS A 129 -3.70 17.64 -8.79
CA HIS A 129 -4.45 16.50 -9.32
C HIS A 129 -4.07 15.20 -8.62
N ILE A 130 -2.77 14.96 -8.39
CA ILE A 130 -2.27 13.77 -7.69
C ILE A 130 -2.93 13.66 -6.32
N LYS A 131 -2.96 14.74 -5.53
CA LYS A 131 -3.57 14.73 -4.20
C LYS A 131 -5.08 14.44 -4.25
N GLU A 132 -5.81 15.09 -5.14
CA GLU A 132 -7.26 14.92 -5.24
C GLU A 132 -7.63 13.50 -5.75
N PHE A 133 -6.90 12.96 -6.73
CA PHE A 133 -7.10 11.59 -7.21
C PHE A 133 -6.67 10.55 -6.17
N ALA A 134 -5.54 10.76 -5.48
CA ALA A 134 -5.11 9.89 -4.40
C ALA A 134 -6.17 9.77 -3.31
N GLN A 135 -6.75 10.91 -2.90
CA GLN A 135 -7.86 10.95 -1.95
C GLN A 135 -9.10 10.19 -2.47
N TYR A 136 -9.49 10.41 -3.73
CA TYR A 136 -10.65 9.73 -4.32
C TYR A 136 -10.49 8.21 -4.39
N PHE A 137 -9.34 7.74 -4.87
CA PHE A 137 -9.03 6.31 -5.00
C PHE A 137 -8.55 5.67 -3.69
N LYS A 138 -8.42 6.45 -2.61
CA LYS A 138 -7.90 6.02 -1.30
C LYS A 138 -6.53 5.34 -1.42
N VAL A 139 -5.65 5.91 -2.24
CA VAL A 139 -4.26 5.49 -2.37
C VAL A 139 -3.35 6.59 -1.84
N ASP A 140 -2.12 6.24 -1.46
CA ASP A 140 -1.14 7.25 -1.06
C ASP A 140 -0.71 8.08 -2.29
N PRO A 141 -0.57 9.43 -2.18
CA PRO A 141 -0.11 10.28 -3.27
C PRO A 141 1.21 9.85 -3.90
N SER A 142 2.11 9.26 -3.11
CA SER A 142 3.39 8.74 -3.60
C SER A 142 3.23 7.70 -4.71
N PHE A 143 2.13 6.94 -4.73
CA PHE A 143 1.86 5.96 -5.80
C PHE A 143 2.05 6.59 -7.18
N PHE A 144 1.61 7.84 -7.38
CA PHE A 144 1.77 8.56 -8.63
C PHE A 144 3.20 9.06 -8.89
N ILE A 145 3.98 9.30 -7.85
CA ILE A 145 5.26 10.02 -7.88
C ILE A 145 6.46 9.09 -7.96
N ASN A 146 6.37 7.84 -7.47
CA ASN A 146 7.49 6.89 -7.42
C ASN A 146 8.38 6.99 -8.68
N THR A 147 9.63 7.43 -8.46
CA THR A 147 10.72 7.65 -9.44
C THR A 147 11.94 6.88 -9.01
#